data_AF-A0A9Q8WCK4-F1
#
_entry.id   AF-A0A9Q8WCK4-F1
#
_cell.length_a   1.000
_cell.length_b   1.000
_cell.length_c   1.000
_cell.angle_alpha   90.00
_cell.angle_beta   90.00
_cell.angle_gamma   90.00
#
_symmetry.space_group_name_H-M   'P 1'
#
loop_
_entity.id
_entity.type
_entity.pdbx_description
1 polymer ?
#
loop_
_entity_poly.entity_id
_entity_poly.type
_entity_poly.pdbx_seq_one_letter_code
_entity_poly.pdbx_strand_id
1 'polypeptide(L)'
;MSAIQNSTLGFEKIFVVGLPSRTDRRDGMILQAALSEIEVNFVDGVPGNTVVDKAIPKTSEHDRLHDGAIGSLILEDDVDWDIRIRKQLHDFALSAQTLTQPLPDGPATYADPTYPRPVENSPEVVPDIPFDYLPATVAPKTSPYGDDWDLLWIGHCGMHFPFRDNKSIPKARIIRSNDVTVAPKKNLWTFNIPFTLKETYPEHTRAYHHAQEGVCTLGYAISQRGARKLLHEVALKDVSDAYDILLRFFCEGAKGRKPHNCLTTQPALFHHHRPAGPNSAMSDIGNHGDGFREVSMTDMVRWSVRLNADALLEGRTDFVDQYPDDK
;
A
#
# COMPACT_ATOMS: atom_id res chain seq x y z
N MET A 1 11.46 20.41 -7.65
CA MET A 1 11.58 19.40 -6.57
C MET A 1 10.33 18.54 -6.61
N SER A 2 10.46 17.21 -6.57
CA SER A 2 9.30 16.30 -6.60
C SER A 2 8.40 16.56 -5.40
N ALA A 3 7.08 16.64 -5.60
CA ALA A 3 6.10 16.87 -4.53
C ALA A 3 6.18 15.83 -3.40
N ILE A 4 6.80 14.67 -3.65
CA ILE A 4 6.99 13.56 -2.70
C ILE A 4 8.06 13.87 -1.65
N GLN A 5 8.87 14.91 -1.85
CA GLN A 5 9.92 15.32 -0.91
C GLN A 5 9.39 16.14 0.28
N ASN A 6 8.11 16.51 0.29
CA ASN A 6 7.52 17.23 1.42
C ASN A 6 7.24 16.31 2.63
N SER A 7 6.88 16.86 3.79
CA SER A 7 6.60 16.09 5.01
C SER A 7 5.39 15.14 4.88
N THR A 8 4.57 15.28 3.85
CA THR A 8 3.38 14.46 3.61
C THR A 8 3.52 13.49 2.45
N LEU A 9 4.74 13.32 1.91
CA LEU A 9 5.07 12.40 0.82
C LEU A 9 4.25 12.66 -0.47
N GLY A 10 3.74 13.87 -0.67
CA GLY A 10 2.89 14.22 -1.81
C GLY A 10 1.40 13.93 -1.61
N PHE A 11 0.99 13.50 -0.41
CA PHE A 11 -0.42 13.43 0.01
C PHE A 11 -0.85 14.73 0.71
N GLU A 12 -2.16 14.95 0.89
CA GLU A 12 -2.62 16.10 1.70
C GLU A 12 -2.34 15.87 3.19
N LYS A 13 -2.61 14.66 3.67
CA LYS A 13 -2.37 14.22 5.05
C LYS A 13 -1.95 12.77 5.11
N ILE A 14 -1.20 12.44 6.15
CA ILE A 14 -0.92 11.06 6.54
C ILE A 14 -1.62 10.82 7.87
N PHE A 15 -2.45 9.78 7.92
CA PHE A 15 -3.13 9.32 9.12
C PHE A 15 -2.51 8.02 9.62
N VAL A 16 -2.42 7.87 10.93
CA VAL A 16 -2.06 6.59 11.58
C VAL A 16 -3.25 6.15 12.43
N VAL A 17 -3.75 4.95 12.16
CA VAL A 17 -4.84 4.34 12.93
C VAL A 17 -4.26 3.34 13.91
N GLY A 18 -4.59 3.50 15.19
CA GLY A 18 -4.11 2.65 16.26
C GLY A 18 -5.01 2.73 17.48
N LEU A 19 -4.97 1.70 18.33
CA LEU A 19 -5.76 1.71 19.57
C LEU A 19 -5.15 2.73 20.56
N PRO A 20 -5.97 3.58 21.23
CA PRO A 20 -5.46 4.55 22.21
C PRO A 20 -4.66 3.92 23.35
N SER A 21 -4.94 2.65 23.68
CA SER A 21 -4.23 1.89 24.71
C SER A 21 -2.81 1.47 24.29
N ARG A 22 -2.50 1.45 23.00
CA ARG A 22 -1.19 1.04 22.44
C ARG A 22 -0.22 2.22 22.37
N THR A 23 0.04 2.82 23.52
CA THR A 23 0.98 3.94 23.68
C THR A 23 2.39 3.57 23.22
N ASP A 24 2.80 2.32 23.45
CA ASP A 24 4.05 1.74 22.95
C ASP A 24 4.22 1.89 21.43
N ARG A 25 3.15 1.60 20.68
CA ARG A 25 3.15 1.71 19.21
C ARG A 25 3.12 3.16 18.75
N ARG A 26 2.31 3.99 19.43
CA ARG A 26 2.18 5.42 19.13
C ARG A 26 3.52 6.14 19.31
N ASP A 27 4.24 5.88 20.41
CA ASP A 27 5.55 6.48 20.67
C ASP A 27 6.58 6.05 19.62
N GLY A 28 6.59 4.75 19.26
CA GLY A 28 7.44 4.22 18.20
C GLY A 28 7.16 4.87 16.84
N MET A 29 5.89 5.06 16.49
CA MET A 29 5.48 5.71 15.24
C MET A 29 5.85 7.20 15.23
N ILE A 30 5.71 7.92 16.35
CA ILE A 30 6.10 9.34 16.46
C ILE A 30 7.61 9.49 16.21
N LEU A 31 8.43 8.69 16.90
CA LEU A 31 9.89 8.73 16.73
C LEU A 31 10.26 8.41 15.29
N GLN A 32 9.72 7.32 14.75
CA GLN A 32 9.97 6.91 13.37
C GLN A 32 9.61 8.00 12.33
N ALA A 33 8.44 8.62 12.49
CA ALA A 33 7.96 9.67 11.59
C ALA A 33 8.89 10.89 11.68
N ALA A 34 9.28 11.31 12.89
CA ALA A 34 10.23 12.40 13.10
C ALA A 34 11.59 12.12 12.45
N LEU A 35 12.14 10.92 12.60
CA LEU A 35 13.41 10.51 11.98
C LEU A 35 13.36 10.47 10.45
N SER A 36 12.16 10.36 9.88
CA SER A 36 11.94 10.37 8.43
C SER A 36 11.54 11.76 7.89
N GLU A 37 11.41 12.75 8.76
CA GLU A 37 10.82 14.07 8.46
C GLU A 37 9.40 13.95 7.85
N ILE A 38 8.59 13.04 8.40
CA ILE A 38 7.22 12.77 7.98
C ILE A 38 6.25 13.28 9.04
N GLU A 39 5.23 14.01 8.61
CA GLU A 39 4.16 14.49 9.48
C GLU A 39 2.97 13.52 9.46
N VAL A 40 2.59 13.02 10.64
CA VAL A 40 1.49 12.07 10.81
C VAL A 40 0.42 12.62 11.76
N ASN A 41 -0.85 12.28 11.47
CA ASN A 41 -2.01 12.62 12.30
C ASN A 41 -2.62 11.33 12.84
N PHE A 42 -2.70 11.16 14.15
CA PHE A 42 -3.30 9.96 14.68
C PHE A 42 -4.83 10.02 14.65
N VAL A 43 -5.44 8.88 14.33
CA VAL A 43 -6.87 8.62 14.45
C VAL A 43 -7.05 7.44 15.38
N ASP A 44 -7.82 7.64 16.44
CA ASP A 44 -8.05 6.61 17.44
C ASP A 44 -8.93 5.49 16.88
N GLY A 45 -8.40 4.27 16.89
CA GLY A 45 -9.15 3.07 16.59
C GLY A 45 -10.16 2.74 17.69
N VAL A 46 -11.20 2.00 17.32
CA VAL A 46 -12.26 1.58 18.24
C VAL A 46 -12.20 0.05 18.41
N PRO A 47 -12.10 -0.49 19.64
CA PRO A 47 -12.19 -1.92 19.86
C PRO A 47 -13.50 -2.48 19.32
N GLY A 48 -13.45 -3.55 18.51
CA GLY A 48 -14.62 -4.08 17.83
C GLY A 48 -15.78 -4.44 18.77
N ASN A 49 -15.49 -4.95 19.97
CA ASN A 49 -16.48 -5.29 20.99
C ASN A 49 -17.18 -4.06 21.62
N THR A 50 -16.69 -2.85 21.38
CA THR A 50 -17.31 -1.59 21.83
C THR A 50 -18.18 -0.93 20.75
N VAL A 51 -18.10 -1.41 19.50
CA VAL A 51 -18.95 -0.93 18.42
C VAL A 51 -20.37 -1.42 18.66
N VAL A 52 -21.29 -0.49 18.90
CA VAL A 52 -22.70 -0.82 19.13
C VAL A 52 -23.34 -1.41 17.87
N ASP A 53 -24.16 -2.45 18.02
CA ASP A 53 -24.84 -3.15 16.92
C ASP A 53 -25.66 -2.24 15.99
N LYS A 54 -26.10 -1.08 16.49
CA LYS A 54 -26.84 -0.07 15.73
C LYS A 54 -25.96 0.79 14.82
N ALA A 55 -24.66 0.85 15.09
CA ALA A 55 -23.68 1.61 14.32
C ALA A 55 -23.00 0.75 13.25
N ILE A 56 -23.09 -0.58 13.37
CA ILE A 56 -22.73 -1.50 12.28
C ILE A 56 -23.72 -1.24 11.15
N PRO A 57 -23.26 -0.88 9.94
CA PRO A 57 -24.15 -0.66 8.81
C PRO A 57 -25.05 -1.87 8.58
N LYS A 58 -26.33 -1.73 8.91
CA LYS A 58 -27.41 -2.68 8.61
C LYS A 58 -28.26 -2.00 7.55
N THR A 59 -28.38 -2.61 6.37
CA THR A 59 -28.98 -1.96 5.21
C THR A 59 -30.46 -1.62 5.45
N SER A 60 -30.78 -0.32 5.51
CA SER A 60 -31.78 0.36 4.68
C SER A 60 -31.62 1.89 4.79
N GLU A 61 -31.39 2.48 3.61
CA GLU A 61 -31.34 3.88 3.13
C GLU A 61 -31.18 5.06 4.11
N HIS A 62 -30.09 5.86 3.98
CA HIS A 62 -30.03 7.30 4.28
C HIS A 62 -28.82 8.02 3.62
N ASP A 63 -28.85 9.36 3.65
CA ASP A 63 -28.18 10.32 2.75
C ASP A 63 -26.84 10.95 3.24
N ARG A 64 -26.22 11.68 2.29
CA ARG A 64 -24.81 12.12 2.07
C ARG A 64 -23.99 12.84 3.16
N LEU A 65 -22.66 12.65 3.06
CA LEU A 65 -21.57 13.40 3.72
C LEU A 65 -21.03 14.58 2.85
N HIS A 66 -20.56 15.64 3.51
CA HIS A 66 -19.96 16.86 2.92
C HIS A 66 -18.45 16.75 2.61
N ASP A 67 -17.91 17.76 1.91
CA ASP A 67 -16.66 17.76 1.13
C ASP A 67 -15.36 17.41 1.86
N GLY A 68 -14.46 16.72 1.13
CA GLY A 68 -13.26 16.07 1.68
C GLY A 68 -11.91 16.63 1.20
N ALA A 69 -10.84 16.02 1.70
CA ALA A 69 -9.43 16.25 1.35
C ALA A 69 -9.04 15.60 -0.01
N ILE A 70 -8.14 16.22 -0.79
CA ILE A 70 -7.60 15.82 -2.11
C ILE A 70 -7.12 14.35 -2.12
N GLY A 71 -6.55 13.88 -1.00
CA GLY A 71 -6.27 12.47 -0.73
C GLY A 71 -5.39 12.28 0.50
N SER A 72 -5.44 11.11 1.13
CA SER A 72 -4.69 10.83 2.37
C SER A 72 -4.06 9.45 2.34
N LEU A 73 -2.86 9.32 2.92
CA LEU A 73 -2.24 8.04 3.24
C LEU A 73 -2.70 7.62 4.64
N ILE A 74 -3.12 6.37 4.81
CA ILE A 74 -3.53 5.78 6.07
C ILE A 74 -2.59 4.61 6.36
N LEU A 75 -2.02 4.60 7.58
CA LEU A 75 -1.09 3.58 8.06
C LEU A 75 -1.63 2.90 9.32
N GLU A 76 -1.32 1.63 9.49
CA GLU A 76 -1.46 0.94 10.79
C GLU A 76 -0.35 1.39 11.76
N ASP A 77 -0.58 1.28 13.07
CA ASP A 77 0.35 1.79 14.11
C ASP A 77 1.59 0.90 14.35
N ASP A 78 1.58 -0.33 13.85
CA ASP A 78 2.69 -1.28 13.95
C ASP A 78 3.48 -1.46 12.66
N VAL A 79 3.39 -0.51 11.73
CA VAL A 79 4.19 -0.56 10.49
C VAL A 79 5.53 0.15 10.62
N ASP A 80 6.40 -0.20 9.69
CA ASP A 80 7.69 0.40 9.49
C ASP A 80 8.05 0.40 7.98
N TRP A 81 9.04 1.20 7.61
CA TRP A 81 9.43 1.45 6.23
C TRP A 81 10.94 1.60 6.10
N ASP A 82 11.42 1.51 4.86
CA ASP A 82 12.84 1.71 4.55
C ASP A 82 13.20 3.21 4.66
N ILE A 83 14.38 3.56 5.17
CA ILE A 83 14.86 4.96 5.20
C ILE A 83 14.80 5.63 3.81
N ARG A 84 14.79 4.85 2.73
CA ARG A 84 14.67 5.30 1.33
C ARG A 84 13.21 5.46 0.85
N ILE A 85 12.22 5.53 1.75
CA ILE A 85 10.78 5.56 1.41
C ILE A 85 10.40 6.64 0.38
N ARG A 86 11.02 7.83 0.44
CA ARG A 86 10.77 8.92 -0.54
C ARG A 86 11.16 8.52 -1.96
N LYS A 87 12.27 7.78 -2.11
CA LYS A 87 12.71 7.23 -3.41
C LYS A 87 11.76 6.14 -3.88
N GLN A 88 11.37 5.23 -3.00
CA GLN A 88 10.43 4.16 -3.34
C GLN A 88 9.07 4.73 -3.78
N LEU A 89 8.57 5.76 -3.10
CA LEU A 89 7.32 6.44 -3.47
C LEU A 89 7.45 7.26 -4.75
N HIS A 90 8.63 7.83 -5.02
CA HIS A 90 8.90 8.46 -6.31
C HIS A 90 8.82 7.45 -7.46
N ASP A 91 9.43 6.28 -7.29
CA ASP A 91 9.35 5.21 -8.29
C ASP A 91 7.92 4.68 -8.44
N PHE A 92 7.19 4.55 -7.34
CA PHE A 92 5.77 4.22 -7.35
C PHE A 92 4.95 5.27 -8.12
N ALA A 93 5.20 6.56 -7.91
CA ALA A 93 4.51 7.65 -8.60
C ALA A 93 4.72 7.64 -10.11
N LEU A 94 5.95 7.44 -10.59
CA LEU A 94 6.24 7.32 -12.02
C LEU A 94 5.53 6.10 -12.64
N SER A 95 5.52 4.99 -11.91
CA SER A 95 4.82 3.77 -12.34
C SER A 95 3.30 3.96 -12.38
N ALA A 96 2.74 4.58 -11.35
CA ALA A 96 1.31 4.88 -11.26
C ALA A 96 0.84 5.82 -12.37
N GLN A 97 1.66 6.84 -12.70
CA GLN A 97 1.42 7.71 -13.85
C GLN A 97 1.43 6.89 -15.15
N THR A 98 2.43 6.04 -15.37
CA THR A 98 2.50 5.19 -16.57
C THR A 98 1.27 4.29 -16.73
N LEU A 99 0.78 3.74 -15.62
CA LEU A 99 -0.36 2.82 -15.60
C LEU A 99 -1.72 3.51 -15.78
N THR A 100 -1.83 4.83 -15.54
CA THR A 100 -3.14 5.51 -15.45
C THR A 100 -3.26 6.82 -16.20
N GLN A 101 -2.15 7.48 -16.54
CA GLN A 101 -2.15 8.73 -17.29
C GLN A 101 -2.17 8.47 -18.81
N PRO A 102 -2.84 9.32 -19.60
CA PRO A 102 -2.81 9.21 -21.05
C PRO A 102 -1.41 9.41 -21.62
N LEU A 103 -1.14 8.82 -22.78
CA LEU A 103 0.04 9.12 -23.57
C LEU A 103 -0.11 10.49 -24.28
N PRO A 104 0.98 11.21 -24.58
CA PRO A 104 0.94 12.51 -25.25
C PRO A 104 0.35 12.48 -26.67
N ASP A 105 0.49 11.35 -27.37
CA ASP A 105 0.22 11.23 -28.81
C ASP A 105 -1.28 11.12 -29.18
N GLY A 106 -2.18 11.22 -28.20
CA GLY A 106 -3.62 11.35 -28.47
C GLY A 106 -4.48 11.26 -27.21
N PRO A 107 -5.65 11.91 -27.19
CA PRO A 107 -6.59 11.77 -26.08
C PRO A 107 -7.04 10.31 -25.94
N ALA A 108 -6.92 9.76 -24.72
CA ALA A 108 -7.37 8.43 -24.30
C ALA A 108 -6.57 7.20 -24.79
N THR A 109 -5.30 7.34 -25.19
CA THR A 109 -4.38 6.20 -25.33
C THR A 109 -3.56 6.02 -24.05
N TYR A 110 -3.26 4.77 -23.68
CA TYR A 110 -2.55 4.42 -22.45
C TYR A 110 -1.44 3.41 -22.74
N ALA A 111 -0.43 3.35 -21.87
CA ALA A 111 0.64 2.35 -21.97
C ALA A 111 0.10 0.92 -21.81
N ASP A 112 -0.95 0.75 -21.00
CA ASP A 112 -1.68 -0.50 -20.88
C ASP A 112 -2.85 -0.55 -21.88
N PRO A 113 -2.82 -1.44 -22.89
CA PRO A 113 -3.92 -1.59 -23.86
C PRO A 113 -5.21 -2.15 -23.25
N THR A 114 -5.18 -2.55 -21.97
CA THR A 114 -6.33 -3.05 -21.21
C THR A 114 -6.85 -2.02 -20.19
N TYR A 115 -6.28 -0.82 -20.14
CA TYR A 115 -6.75 0.28 -19.30
C TYR A 115 -7.76 1.17 -20.07
N PRO A 116 -8.82 1.71 -19.43
CA PRO A 116 -9.14 1.64 -18.00
C PRO A 116 -9.77 0.33 -17.54
N ARG A 117 -10.30 -0.47 -18.46
CA ARG A 117 -10.82 -1.82 -18.20
C ARG A 117 -10.62 -2.71 -19.42
N PRO A 118 -10.28 -4.00 -19.24
CA PRO A 118 -10.23 -4.94 -20.34
C PRO A 118 -11.58 -5.02 -21.07
N VAL A 119 -11.54 -5.07 -22.40
CA VAL A 119 -12.70 -5.32 -23.28
C VAL A 119 -12.55 -6.69 -23.94
N GLU A 120 -13.58 -7.16 -24.67
CA GLU A 120 -13.60 -8.52 -25.26
C GLU A 120 -12.38 -8.85 -26.13
N ASN A 121 -11.80 -7.84 -26.80
CA ASN A 121 -10.62 -8.00 -27.66
C ASN A 121 -9.31 -7.56 -26.98
N SER A 122 -9.31 -7.30 -25.66
CA SER A 122 -8.09 -6.96 -24.93
C SER A 122 -7.15 -8.16 -24.85
N PRO A 123 -5.82 -7.94 -24.93
CA PRO A 123 -4.86 -9.02 -24.74
C PRO A 123 -4.93 -9.58 -23.31
N GLU A 124 -4.95 -10.91 -23.18
CA GLU A 124 -4.91 -11.61 -21.88
C GLU A 124 -3.54 -11.47 -21.20
N VAL A 125 -2.49 -11.23 -21.98
CA VAL A 125 -1.12 -11.05 -21.52
C VAL A 125 -0.57 -9.76 -22.10
N VAL A 126 -0.17 -8.85 -21.21
CA VAL A 126 0.52 -7.61 -21.56
C VAL A 126 2.00 -7.78 -21.22
N PRO A 127 2.93 -7.47 -22.13
CA PRO A 127 4.36 -7.47 -21.82
C PRO A 127 4.69 -6.55 -20.64
N ASP A 128 5.65 -6.97 -19.83
CA ASP A 128 6.14 -6.14 -18.74
C ASP A 128 6.84 -4.89 -19.29
N ILE A 129 6.53 -3.74 -18.69
CA ILE A 129 7.17 -2.47 -19.04
C ILE A 129 8.36 -2.27 -18.10
N PRO A 130 9.60 -2.22 -18.61
CA PRO A 130 10.76 -2.01 -17.76
C PRO A 130 10.78 -0.58 -17.22
N PHE A 131 11.01 -0.45 -15.91
CA PHE A 131 11.01 0.85 -15.21
C PHE A 131 12.03 1.85 -15.77
N ASP A 132 13.15 1.38 -16.33
CA ASP A 132 14.17 2.27 -16.90
C ASP A 132 13.78 2.84 -18.28
N TYR A 133 12.69 2.34 -18.88
CA TYR A 133 12.19 2.76 -20.19
C TYR A 133 10.67 3.05 -20.15
N LEU A 134 10.22 3.79 -19.14
CA LEU A 134 8.82 4.23 -19.08
C LEU A 134 8.50 5.16 -20.26
N PRO A 135 7.35 4.99 -20.92
CA PRO A 135 6.89 5.93 -21.92
C PRO A 135 6.57 7.28 -21.25
N ALA A 136 6.73 8.37 -22.02
CA ALA A 136 6.24 9.67 -21.58
C ALA A 136 4.71 9.62 -21.44
N THR A 137 4.18 10.24 -20.38
CA THR A 137 2.74 10.41 -20.16
C THR A 137 2.40 11.89 -20.05
N VAL A 138 1.12 12.22 -20.19
CA VAL A 138 0.61 13.54 -19.85
C VAL A 138 0.89 13.79 -18.36
N ALA A 139 1.50 14.93 -18.05
CA ALA A 139 1.85 15.28 -16.68
C ALA A 139 0.59 15.40 -15.80
N PRO A 140 0.58 14.78 -14.60
CA PRO A 140 -0.58 14.84 -13.73
C PRO A 140 -0.79 16.25 -13.18
N LYS A 141 -2.05 16.58 -12.91
CA LYS A 141 -2.47 17.94 -12.48
C LYS A 141 -2.80 18.04 -11.00
N THR A 142 -3.24 16.95 -10.39
CA THR A 142 -3.82 16.96 -9.04
C THR A 142 -2.94 16.27 -8.00
N SER A 143 -2.25 15.20 -8.38
CA SER A 143 -1.43 14.39 -7.48
C SER A 143 -0.17 13.90 -8.18
N PRO A 144 0.99 13.84 -7.49
CA PRO A 144 2.19 13.23 -8.06
C PRO A 144 1.98 11.76 -8.43
N TYR A 145 0.96 11.09 -7.90
CA TYR A 145 0.65 9.69 -8.18
C TYR A 145 -0.30 9.48 -9.38
N GLY A 146 -0.68 10.55 -10.08
CA GLY A 146 -1.66 10.51 -11.17
C GLY A 146 -3.00 11.12 -10.80
N ASP A 147 -3.82 11.42 -11.80
CA ASP A 147 -5.10 12.13 -11.60
C ASP A 147 -6.31 11.22 -11.36
N ASP A 148 -6.19 9.92 -11.67
CA ASP A 148 -7.34 9.03 -11.78
C ASP A 148 -7.29 7.80 -10.87
N TRP A 149 -6.34 7.70 -9.95
CA TRP A 149 -6.35 6.63 -8.95
C TRP A 149 -7.44 6.87 -7.89
N ASP A 150 -8.08 5.78 -7.45
CA ASP A 150 -9.03 5.80 -6.34
C ASP A 150 -8.35 5.35 -5.04
N LEU A 151 -7.51 4.31 -5.09
CA LEU A 151 -6.75 3.79 -3.95
C LEU A 151 -5.34 3.33 -4.35
N LEU A 152 -4.35 3.58 -3.49
CA LEU A 152 -2.98 3.08 -3.63
C LEU A 152 -2.68 2.14 -2.46
N TRP A 153 -2.61 0.84 -2.70
CA TRP A 153 -2.42 -0.18 -1.68
C TRP A 153 -0.92 -0.49 -1.54
N ILE A 154 -0.20 0.32 -0.77
CA ILE A 154 1.27 0.32 -0.74
C ILE A 154 1.86 -0.33 0.53
N GLY A 155 1.00 -0.85 1.40
CA GLY A 155 1.32 -1.66 2.57
C GLY A 155 0.28 -2.76 2.69
N HIS A 156 0.70 -4.00 2.45
CA HIS A 156 -0.18 -5.17 2.44
C HIS A 156 0.64 -6.43 2.80
N CYS A 157 -0.05 -7.49 3.22
CA CYS A 157 0.59 -8.78 3.51
C CYS A 157 0.55 -9.75 2.31
N GLY A 158 -0.20 -9.40 1.27
CA GLY A 158 -0.27 -10.19 0.06
C GLY A 158 -1.08 -9.53 -1.04
N MET A 159 -0.72 -9.86 -2.28
CA MET A 159 -1.31 -9.32 -3.49
C MET A 159 -0.96 -10.27 -4.63
N HIS A 160 -1.88 -10.51 -5.57
CA HIS A 160 -1.55 -11.19 -6.82
C HIS A 160 -1.31 -10.17 -7.93
N PHE A 161 -0.54 -10.59 -8.95
CA PHE A 161 -0.61 -9.90 -10.23
C PHE A 161 -2.00 -10.05 -10.84
N PRO A 162 -2.41 -9.11 -11.71
CA PRO A 162 -3.68 -9.23 -12.43
C PRO A 162 -3.81 -10.59 -13.13
N PHE A 163 -4.83 -11.37 -12.81
CA PHE A 163 -5.05 -12.68 -13.43
C PHE A 163 -5.39 -12.54 -14.91
N ARG A 164 -4.94 -13.49 -15.74
CA ARG A 164 -5.12 -13.46 -17.20
C ARG A 164 -6.59 -13.38 -17.60
N ASP A 165 -7.45 -14.13 -16.90
CA ASP A 165 -8.88 -14.27 -17.18
C ASP A 165 -9.76 -13.20 -16.51
N ASN A 166 -9.19 -12.34 -15.66
CA ASN A 166 -9.96 -11.29 -15.01
C ASN A 166 -10.34 -10.20 -16.02
N LYS A 167 -11.64 -9.90 -16.14
CA LYS A 167 -12.16 -8.96 -17.15
C LYS A 167 -12.32 -7.52 -16.65
N SER A 168 -12.07 -7.27 -15.37
CA SER A 168 -12.29 -5.96 -14.74
C SER A 168 -10.99 -5.19 -14.49
N ILE A 169 -9.87 -5.90 -14.34
CA ILE A 169 -8.60 -5.33 -13.86
C ILE A 169 -7.59 -5.24 -15.01
N PRO A 170 -7.01 -4.05 -15.27
CA PRO A 170 -5.97 -3.88 -16.27
C PRO A 170 -4.71 -4.72 -15.98
N LYS A 171 -3.98 -5.10 -17.03
CA LYS A 171 -2.98 -6.19 -17.02
C LYS A 171 -1.53 -5.73 -17.01
N ALA A 172 -1.24 -4.48 -17.38
CA ALA A 172 0.13 -4.02 -17.45
C ALA A 172 0.81 -4.04 -16.08
N ARG A 173 2.11 -4.29 -16.10
CA ARG A 173 2.99 -4.28 -14.94
C ARG A 173 4.23 -3.49 -15.29
N ILE A 174 4.64 -2.62 -14.38
CA ILE A 174 5.95 -1.97 -14.44
C ILE A 174 6.92 -2.80 -13.60
N ILE A 175 8.07 -3.16 -14.17
CA ILE A 175 9.08 -3.99 -13.51
C ILE A 175 10.36 -3.18 -13.32
N ARG A 176 10.74 -2.99 -12.06
CA ARG A 176 12.02 -2.41 -11.66
C ARG A 176 12.97 -3.52 -11.25
N SER A 177 13.96 -3.76 -12.10
CA SER A 177 15.04 -4.70 -11.82
C SER A 177 16.12 -4.04 -10.95
N ASN A 178 16.88 -4.86 -10.21
CA ASN A 178 18.02 -4.41 -9.39
C ASN A 178 17.66 -3.31 -8.37
N ASP A 179 16.44 -3.37 -7.82
CA ASP A 179 16.02 -2.51 -6.72
C ASP A 179 16.68 -2.98 -5.41
N VAL A 180 17.78 -2.32 -5.05
CA VAL A 180 18.55 -2.55 -3.81
C VAL A 180 17.75 -2.33 -2.52
N THR A 181 16.51 -1.84 -2.59
CA THR A 181 15.62 -1.73 -1.43
C THR A 181 14.77 -2.99 -1.21
N VAL A 182 14.69 -3.88 -2.21
CA VAL A 182 13.99 -5.16 -2.12
C VAL A 182 14.90 -6.17 -1.43
N ALA A 183 14.41 -6.78 -0.35
CA ALA A 183 15.10 -7.87 0.33
C ALA A 183 15.29 -9.09 -0.59
N PRO A 184 16.31 -9.94 -0.34
CA PRO A 184 16.50 -11.20 -1.08
C PRO A 184 15.25 -12.07 -1.06
N LYS A 185 15.01 -12.86 -2.11
CA LYS A 185 13.82 -13.71 -2.23
C LYS A 185 13.57 -14.61 -1.02
N LYS A 186 14.62 -15.13 -0.38
CA LYS A 186 14.50 -15.97 0.82
C LYS A 186 13.78 -15.26 1.97
N ASN A 187 13.85 -13.93 2.02
CA ASN A 187 13.21 -13.09 3.03
C ASN A 187 11.84 -12.55 2.59
N LEU A 188 11.47 -12.73 1.31
CA LEU A 188 10.16 -12.33 0.81
C LEU A 188 9.10 -13.38 1.15
N TRP A 189 7.95 -12.91 1.65
CA TRP A 189 6.77 -13.71 1.95
C TRP A 189 5.49 -12.99 1.52
N THR A 190 4.41 -13.76 1.36
CA THR A 190 3.06 -13.26 1.02
C THR A 190 2.02 -14.26 1.51
N PHE A 191 0.82 -13.81 1.84
CA PHE A 191 -0.33 -14.71 2.04
C PHE A 191 -0.90 -15.25 0.71
N ASN A 192 -0.75 -14.50 -0.38
CA ASN A 192 -1.29 -14.85 -1.69
C ASN A 192 -0.32 -15.78 -2.44
N ILE A 193 -0.67 -17.06 -2.55
CA ILE A 193 0.10 -18.07 -3.27
C ILE A 193 -0.62 -18.39 -4.61
N PRO A 194 0.09 -18.54 -5.74
CA PRO A 194 1.55 -18.47 -5.91
C PRO A 194 2.11 -17.05 -5.75
N PHE A 195 3.35 -16.94 -5.24
CA PHE A 195 4.05 -15.66 -5.15
C PHE A 195 4.82 -15.41 -6.45
N THR A 196 4.10 -15.11 -7.52
CA THR A 196 4.67 -15.01 -8.88
C THR A 196 5.90 -14.10 -8.95
N LEU A 197 5.91 -12.95 -8.26
CA LEU A 197 7.09 -12.08 -8.23
C LEU A 197 8.34 -12.83 -7.76
N LYS A 198 8.27 -13.45 -6.57
CA LYS A 198 9.39 -14.22 -5.98
C LYS A 198 9.77 -15.42 -6.86
N GLU A 199 8.79 -16.09 -7.45
CA GLU A 199 8.99 -17.34 -8.19
C GLU A 199 9.59 -17.11 -9.59
N THR A 200 9.16 -16.06 -10.31
CA THR A 200 9.46 -15.93 -11.74
C THR A 200 10.37 -14.75 -12.11
N TYR A 201 10.60 -13.79 -11.22
CA TYR A 201 11.44 -12.61 -11.51
C TYR A 201 12.82 -12.75 -10.86
N PRO A 202 13.88 -12.08 -11.35
CA PRO A 202 15.20 -12.09 -10.70
C PRO A 202 15.19 -11.56 -9.26
N GLU A 203 16.27 -11.78 -8.52
CA GLU A 203 16.52 -11.11 -7.23
C GLU A 203 16.37 -9.59 -7.35
N HIS A 204 16.02 -8.93 -6.25
CA HIS A 204 15.87 -7.47 -6.20
C HIS A 204 14.92 -6.89 -7.25
N THR A 205 13.82 -7.59 -7.53
CA THR A 205 12.79 -7.09 -8.44
C THR A 205 11.62 -6.50 -7.67
N ARG A 206 11.20 -5.29 -8.05
CA ARG A 206 9.94 -4.69 -7.62
C ARG A 206 8.99 -4.57 -8.80
N ALA A 207 7.72 -4.89 -8.57
CA ALA A 207 6.65 -4.73 -9.54
C ALA A 207 5.65 -3.66 -9.08
N TYR A 208 5.04 -2.97 -10.05
CA TYR A 208 3.95 -2.02 -9.85
C TYR A 208 2.82 -2.36 -10.82
N HIS A 209 1.58 -2.42 -10.33
CA HIS A 209 0.44 -2.87 -11.14
C HIS A 209 -0.90 -2.50 -10.48
N HIS A 210 -2.00 -2.83 -11.15
CA HIS A 210 -3.34 -2.72 -10.57
C HIS A 210 -3.58 -3.80 -9.51
N ALA A 211 -4.21 -3.44 -8.39
CA ALA A 211 -4.41 -4.32 -7.25
C ALA A 211 -5.37 -5.47 -7.56
N GLN A 212 -4.99 -6.69 -7.18
CA GLN A 212 -5.85 -7.87 -7.24
C GLN A 212 -5.54 -8.81 -6.07
N GLU A 213 -6.59 -9.32 -5.43
CA GLU A 213 -6.59 -10.19 -4.26
C GLU A 213 -5.84 -9.65 -3.02
N GLY A 214 -5.81 -8.33 -2.84
CA GLY A 214 -5.10 -7.70 -1.71
C GLY A 214 -5.61 -8.12 -0.32
N VAL A 215 -4.69 -8.26 0.63
CA VAL A 215 -4.96 -8.57 2.05
C VAL A 215 -4.07 -7.75 2.99
N CYS A 216 -4.58 -7.45 4.20
CA CYS A 216 -4.05 -6.46 5.15
C CYS A 216 -4.06 -5.01 4.64
N THR A 217 -4.07 -4.05 5.56
CA THR A 217 -4.16 -2.61 5.27
C THR A 217 -3.04 -1.80 5.91
N LEU A 218 -1.84 -2.40 6.00
CA LEU A 218 -0.65 -1.79 6.63
C LEU A 218 -0.43 -0.36 6.17
N GLY A 219 -0.63 -0.10 4.88
CA GLY A 219 -0.60 1.24 4.33
C GLY A 219 -1.41 1.35 3.05
N TYR A 220 -2.35 2.28 3.00
CA TYR A 220 -3.06 2.60 1.76
C TYR A 220 -3.35 4.09 1.67
N ALA A 221 -3.27 4.64 0.47
CA ALA A 221 -3.74 5.99 0.20
C ALA A 221 -5.09 5.96 -0.51
N ILE A 222 -5.93 6.96 -0.24
CA ILE A 222 -7.23 7.12 -0.88
C ILE A 222 -7.39 8.54 -1.41
N SER A 223 -7.85 8.69 -2.65
CA SER A 223 -8.12 10.02 -3.21
C SER A 223 -9.45 10.54 -2.70
N GLN A 224 -9.70 11.85 -2.76
CA GLN A 224 -11.00 12.44 -2.38
C GLN A 224 -12.17 11.75 -3.09
N ARG A 225 -11.99 11.45 -4.38
CA ARG A 225 -12.95 10.74 -5.22
C ARG A 225 -13.07 9.29 -4.78
N GLY A 226 -11.95 8.62 -4.54
CA GLY A 226 -11.90 7.25 -4.01
C GLY A 226 -12.64 7.12 -2.69
N ALA A 227 -12.50 8.08 -1.77
CA ALA A 227 -13.15 8.08 -0.46
C ALA A 227 -14.67 8.13 -0.57
N ARG A 228 -15.23 8.99 -1.44
CA ARG A 228 -16.67 9.05 -1.69
C ARG A 228 -17.19 7.72 -2.26
N LYS A 229 -16.46 7.10 -3.17
CA LYS A 229 -16.81 5.81 -3.74
C LYS A 229 -16.69 4.69 -2.69
N LEU A 230 -15.65 4.70 -1.87
CA LEU A 230 -15.43 3.71 -0.81
C LEU A 230 -16.55 3.77 0.22
N LEU A 231 -16.95 4.95 0.67
CA LEU A 231 -18.11 5.11 1.56
C LEU A 231 -19.38 4.52 0.95
N HIS A 232 -19.65 4.78 -0.34
CA HIS A 232 -20.80 4.20 -1.02
C HIS A 232 -20.72 2.66 -1.13
N GLU A 233 -19.55 2.11 -1.41
CA GLU A 233 -19.39 0.67 -1.70
C GLU A 233 -19.13 -0.19 -0.46
N VAL A 234 -18.60 0.38 0.61
CA VAL A 234 -18.21 -0.34 1.84
C VAL A 234 -19.05 0.09 3.04
N ALA A 235 -19.35 1.38 3.20
CA ALA A 235 -20.14 1.84 4.36
C ALA A 235 -21.65 1.73 4.16
N LEU A 236 -22.14 1.77 2.91
CA LEU A 236 -23.57 1.76 2.58
C LEU A 236 -24.07 0.43 1.98
N LYS A 237 -23.18 -0.55 1.80
CA LYS A 237 -23.51 -1.90 1.31
C LYS A 237 -23.15 -2.94 2.36
N ASP A 238 -23.44 -4.20 2.07
CA ASP A 238 -23.20 -5.31 2.99
C ASP A 238 -21.74 -5.40 3.44
N VAL A 239 -21.53 -5.22 4.75
CA VAL A 239 -20.26 -5.40 5.46
C VAL A 239 -20.14 -6.86 5.85
N SER A 240 -19.81 -7.71 4.88
CA SER A 240 -19.82 -9.18 5.04
C SER A 240 -18.51 -9.77 5.55
N ASP A 241 -17.40 -9.04 5.44
CA ASP A 241 -16.05 -9.54 5.65
C ASP A 241 -15.21 -8.48 6.38
N ALA A 242 -13.97 -8.85 6.74
CA ALA A 242 -13.00 -7.91 7.30
C ALA A 242 -12.72 -6.73 6.35
N TYR A 243 -12.34 -5.58 6.90
CA TYR A 243 -12.23 -4.33 6.16
C TYR A 243 -11.25 -4.41 4.96
N ASP A 244 -10.13 -5.12 5.12
CA ASP A 244 -9.17 -5.36 4.04
C ASP A 244 -9.80 -6.17 2.90
N ILE A 245 -10.59 -7.20 3.21
CA ILE A 245 -11.35 -7.96 2.22
C ILE A 245 -12.44 -7.11 1.55
N LEU A 246 -13.07 -6.19 2.29
CA LEU A 246 -14.00 -5.22 1.71
C LEU A 246 -13.29 -4.25 0.76
N LEU A 247 -12.07 -3.82 1.07
CA LEU A 247 -11.23 -3.02 0.16
C LEU A 247 -10.83 -3.79 -1.09
N ARG A 248 -10.54 -5.09 -0.96
CA ARG A 248 -10.36 -5.98 -2.11
C ARG A 248 -11.61 -5.96 -3.01
N PHE A 249 -12.79 -6.18 -2.45
CA PHE A 249 -14.02 -6.17 -3.24
C PHE A 249 -14.33 -4.79 -3.86
N PHE A 250 -13.99 -3.71 -3.15
CA PHE A 250 -14.04 -2.35 -3.69
C PHE A 250 -13.15 -2.21 -4.93
N CYS A 251 -11.89 -2.63 -4.84
CA CYS A 251 -10.97 -2.54 -5.98
C CYS A 251 -11.39 -3.41 -7.17
N GLU A 252 -11.76 -4.67 -6.91
CA GLU A 252 -12.07 -5.65 -7.95
C GLU A 252 -13.48 -5.48 -8.56
N GLY A 253 -14.37 -4.78 -7.87
CA GLY A 253 -15.79 -4.76 -8.23
C GLY A 253 -16.47 -6.11 -8.02
N ALA A 254 -16.14 -6.78 -6.93
CA ALA A 254 -16.71 -8.07 -6.56
C ALA A 254 -17.89 -7.90 -5.58
N LYS A 255 -18.67 -8.97 -5.37
CA LYS A 255 -19.77 -9.00 -4.37
C LYS A 255 -20.77 -7.83 -4.52
N GLY A 256 -21.21 -7.55 -5.75
CA GLY A 256 -22.18 -6.49 -6.03
C GLY A 256 -21.60 -5.06 -6.03
N ARG A 257 -20.27 -4.93 -6.04
CA ARG A 257 -19.56 -3.65 -6.11
C ARG A 257 -19.12 -3.31 -7.52
N LYS A 258 -18.86 -2.03 -7.78
CA LYS A 258 -18.24 -1.58 -9.04
C LYS A 258 -16.71 -1.66 -8.92
N PRO A 259 -15.95 -1.89 -10.00
CA PRO A 259 -14.50 -1.89 -9.95
C PRO A 259 -13.93 -0.47 -9.94
N HIS A 260 -12.83 -0.30 -9.21
CA HIS A 260 -12.18 0.98 -8.92
C HIS A 260 -10.72 0.98 -9.35
N ASN A 261 -10.16 2.17 -9.58
CA ASN A 261 -8.77 2.28 -10.01
C ASN A 261 -7.82 2.15 -8.81
N CYS A 262 -7.48 0.91 -8.47
CA CYS A 262 -6.58 0.59 -7.37
C CYS A 262 -5.21 0.16 -7.89
N LEU A 263 -4.14 0.75 -7.37
CA LEU A 263 -2.77 0.42 -7.71
C LEU A 263 -2.01 -0.12 -6.51
N THR A 264 -0.96 -0.89 -6.74
CA THR A 264 -0.14 -1.51 -5.69
C THR A 264 1.31 -1.70 -6.16
N THR A 265 2.19 -2.08 -5.23
CA THR A 265 3.55 -2.53 -5.49
C THR A 265 3.85 -3.82 -4.75
N GLN A 266 4.63 -4.70 -5.38
CA GLN A 266 5.13 -5.92 -4.76
C GLN A 266 6.67 -5.95 -4.81
N PRO A 267 7.38 -6.22 -3.69
CA PRO A 267 6.84 -6.23 -2.32
C PRO A 267 6.24 -4.88 -1.94
N ALA A 268 5.49 -4.83 -0.84
CA ALA A 268 4.94 -3.58 -0.34
C ALA A 268 6.04 -2.61 0.15
N LEU A 269 5.66 -1.39 0.52
CA LEU A 269 6.58 -0.36 1.06
C LEU A 269 6.48 -0.25 2.58
N PHE A 270 5.29 -0.50 3.13
CA PHE A 270 5.01 -0.50 4.56
C PHE A 270 4.77 -1.93 5.02
N HIS A 271 5.52 -2.36 6.02
CA HIS A 271 5.48 -3.73 6.54
C HIS A 271 5.40 -3.74 8.07
N HIS A 272 4.92 -4.84 8.64
CA HIS A 272 4.85 -4.98 10.09
C HIS A 272 6.23 -4.87 10.74
N HIS A 273 6.28 -4.06 11.78
CA HIS A 273 7.32 -4.05 12.78
C HIS A 273 6.90 -4.86 13.99
N ARG A 274 7.82 -5.67 14.51
CA ARG A 274 7.59 -6.55 15.65
C ARG A 274 8.65 -6.25 16.70
N PRO A 275 8.30 -5.55 17.80
CA PRO A 275 9.25 -5.26 18.85
C PRO A 275 9.68 -6.54 19.58
N ALA A 276 10.85 -6.50 20.21
CA ALA A 276 11.23 -7.48 21.23
C ALA A 276 10.20 -7.48 22.36
N GLY A 277 9.86 -8.66 22.87
CA GLY A 277 8.82 -8.81 23.89
C GLY A 277 7.95 -10.07 23.75
N PRO A 278 6.97 -10.26 24.63
CA PRO A 278 6.07 -11.42 24.60
C PRO A 278 5.29 -11.51 23.30
N ASN A 279 5.19 -12.72 22.73
CA ASN A 279 4.42 -12.96 21.51
C ASN A 279 2.95 -12.58 21.67
N SER A 280 2.39 -12.77 22.87
CA SER A 280 1.01 -12.40 23.20
C SER A 280 0.72 -10.89 23.11
N ALA A 281 1.74 -10.03 23.14
CA ALA A 281 1.59 -8.57 23.04
C ALA A 281 1.73 -8.05 21.58
N MET A 282 1.95 -8.94 20.62
CA MET A 282 2.30 -8.57 19.24
C MET A 282 1.15 -8.04 18.43
N SER A 283 -0.07 -8.47 18.73
CA SER A 283 -1.27 -8.03 18.03
C SER A 283 -2.47 -8.21 18.93
N ASP A 284 -3.39 -7.25 18.85
CA ASP A 284 -4.69 -7.30 19.53
C ASP A 284 -5.70 -8.19 18.77
N ILE A 285 -5.26 -8.85 17.69
CA ILE A 285 -6.04 -9.75 16.84
C ILE A 285 -5.51 -11.18 16.99
N GLY A 286 -6.26 -12.05 17.66
CA GLY A 286 -5.96 -13.48 17.76
C GLY A 286 -4.91 -13.86 18.81
N ASN A 287 -4.63 -15.16 18.95
CA ASN A 287 -3.61 -15.68 19.85
C ASN A 287 -2.30 -15.95 19.09
N HIS A 288 -1.20 -15.37 19.57
CA HIS A 288 0.15 -15.47 18.98
C HIS A 288 1.11 -16.36 19.79
N GLY A 289 0.57 -17.08 20.77
CA GLY A 289 1.30 -17.99 21.65
C GLY A 289 2.03 -17.30 22.80
N ASP A 290 2.61 -18.11 23.68
CA ASP A 290 3.23 -17.67 24.94
C ASP A 290 4.76 -17.46 24.83
N GLY A 291 5.30 -17.46 23.61
CA GLY A 291 6.73 -17.27 23.36
C GLY A 291 7.22 -15.85 23.62
N PHE A 292 8.53 -15.64 23.49
CA PHE A 292 9.18 -14.35 23.64
C PHE A 292 10.07 -14.03 22.43
N ARG A 293 10.01 -12.78 21.96
CA ARG A 293 10.90 -12.25 20.94
C ARG A 293 12.11 -11.60 21.57
N GLU A 294 13.27 -12.20 21.38
CA GLU A 294 14.52 -11.61 21.89
C GLU A 294 14.95 -10.38 21.10
N VAL A 295 14.67 -10.34 19.79
CA VAL A 295 15.16 -9.30 18.88
C VAL A 295 14.04 -8.74 18.03
N SER A 296 13.90 -7.42 18.02
CA SER A 296 12.95 -6.71 17.17
C SER A 296 13.23 -6.98 15.69
N MET A 297 12.19 -7.00 14.86
CA MET A 297 12.32 -7.20 13.41
C MET A 297 11.27 -6.40 12.65
N THR A 298 11.55 -6.11 11.38
CA THR A 298 10.58 -5.55 10.43
C THR A 298 10.55 -6.42 9.20
N ASP A 299 9.36 -6.86 8.80
CA ASP A 299 9.19 -7.78 7.68
C ASP A 299 9.67 -7.13 6.35
N MET A 300 10.49 -7.82 5.56
CA MET A 300 10.89 -7.47 4.18
C MET A 300 11.56 -6.10 3.95
N VAL A 301 11.79 -5.29 4.99
CA VAL A 301 12.47 -3.98 4.91
C VAL A 301 13.97 -4.15 5.19
N ARG A 302 14.82 -3.75 4.24
CA ARG A 302 16.29 -3.87 4.37
C ARG A 302 16.89 -2.85 5.34
N TRP A 303 16.53 -1.58 5.22
CA TRP A 303 16.99 -0.51 6.13
C TRP A 303 15.81 0.09 6.87
N SER A 304 15.31 -0.66 7.85
CA SER A 304 14.22 -0.24 8.73
C SER A 304 14.56 1.05 9.45
N VAL A 305 13.64 2.02 9.44
CA VAL A 305 13.80 3.26 10.20
C VAL A 305 13.84 2.95 11.70
N ARG A 306 12.91 2.10 12.18
CA ARG A 306 12.85 1.75 13.61
C ARG A 306 14.11 1.04 14.11
N LEU A 307 14.64 0.11 13.33
CA LEU A 307 15.82 -0.68 13.70
C LEU A 307 17.13 0.06 13.46
N ASN A 308 17.10 1.19 12.73
CA ASN A 308 18.23 2.11 12.57
C ASN A 308 18.04 3.43 13.33
N ALA A 309 17.11 3.50 14.30
CA ALA A 309 16.77 4.74 15.00
C ALA A 309 17.99 5.40 15.67
N ASP A 310 18.86 4.61 16.32
CA ASP A 310 20.06 5.12 16.97
C ASP A 310 21.02 5.78 15.96
N ALA A 311 21.28 5.12 14.82
CA ALA A 311 22.13 5.67 13.78
C ALA A 311 21.55 6.97 13.21
N LEU A 312 20.23 7.03 13.00
CA LEU A 312 19.55 8.22 12.50
C LEU A 312 19.58 9.38 13.51
N LEU A 313 19.35 9.11 14.81
CA LEU A 313 19.43 10.11 15.88
C LEU A 313 20.83 10.71 16.01
N GLU A 314 21.86 9.90 15.80
CA GLU A 314 23.26 10.30 15.85
C GLU A 314 23.76 10.94 14.54
N GLY A 315 22.91 11.03 13.51
CA GLY A 315 23.29 11.55 12.20
C GLY A 315 24.28 10.67 11.44
N ARG A 316 24.37 9.39 11.80
CA ARG A 316 25.23 8.41 11.14
C ARG A 316 24.59 7.83 9.88
N THR A 317 25.42 7.17 9.06
CA THR A 317 25.03 6.58 7.78
C THR A 317 25.46 5.12 7.60
N ASP A 318 26.03 4.50 8.65
CA ASP A 318 26.39 3.09 8.71
C ASP A 318 25.19 2.25 9.15
N PHE A 319 24.13 2.31 8.35
CA PHE A 319 22.88 1.61 8.61
C PHE A 319 23.08 0.09 8.57
N VAL A 320 22.42 -0.60 9.50
CA VAL A 320 22.34 -2.05 9.52
C VAL A 320 21.33 -2.49 8.46
N ASP A 321 21.77 -3.34 7.56
CA ASP A 321 20.90 -4.11 6.67
C ASP A 321 20.32 -5.31 7.43
N GLN A 322 18.99 -5.32 7.59
CA GLN A 322 18.26 -6.42 8.23
C GLN A 322 18.23 -7.68 7.37
N TYR A 323 18.38 -7.53 6.04
CA TYR A 323 18.32 -8.62 5.09
C TYR A 323 19.44 -8.47 4.04
N PRO A 324 20.71 -8.58 4.45
CA PRO A 324 21.84 -8.50 3.54
C PRO A 324 21.81 -9.67 2.55
N ASP A 325 22.35 -9.41 1.37
CA ASP A 325 22.54 -10.44 0.35
C ASP A 325 23.51 -11.52 0.85
N ASP A 326 23.36 -12.74 0.37
CA ASP A 326 24.33 -13.79 0.67
C ASP A 326 25.71 -13.40 0.08
N LYS A 327 26.76 -13.67 0.86
CA LYS A 327 28.14 -13.35 0.48
C LYS A 327 28.68 -14.27 -0.61
#